data_AF-A0A944PC79-F1
#
_entry.id   AF-A0A944PC79-F1
#
_cell.length_a   1.000
_cell.length_b   1.000
_cell.length_c   1.000
_cell.angle_alpha   90.00
_cell.angle_beta   90.00
_cell.angle_gamma   90.00
#
_symmetry.space_group_name_H-M   'P 1'
#
loop_
_entity.id
_entity.type
_entity.pdbx_description
1 polymer ?
#
loop_
_entity_poly.entity_id
_entity_poly.type
_entity_poly.pdbx_seq_one_letter_code
_entity_poly.pdbx_strand_id
1 'polypeptide(L)'
;MTATDAAQFVLTTSHGEEDPHRLLAFHRTFGAAIEAYEIRYHQARHHEEQPEVTAREEALYAAIAAVGRSYAAAAINQVAQIFVDKLDEETYLALGGIAATLDLEVVEDLDGANGAGDAG
;
A
#
# COMPACT_ATOMS: atom_id res chain seq x y z
N MET A 1 15.78 -2.03 -10.84
CA MET A 1 14.85 -1.64 -9.77
C MET A 1 13.46 -1.95 -10.28
N THR A 2 12.83 -2.99 -9.72
CA THR A 2 11.48 -3.43 -10.05
C THR A 2 10.44 -2.64 -9.24
N ALA A 3 9.16 -2.67 -9.63
CA ALA A 3 8.10 -2.02 -8.87
C ALA A 3 8.01 -2.56 -7.42
N THR A 4 8.35 -3.83 -7.21
CA THR A 4 8.44 -4.48 -5.90
C THR A 4 9.56 -3.88 -5.05
N ASP A 5 10.72 -3.57 -5.65
CA ASP A 5 11.84 -2.93 -4.93
C ASP A 5 11.48 -1.50 -4.47
N ALA A 6 10.69 -0.77 -5.27
CA ALA A 6 10.21 0.57 -4.92
C ALA A 6 9.14 0.54 -3.80
N ALA A 7 8.22 -0.42 -3.86
CA ALA A 7 7.22 -0.68 -2.82
C ALA A 7 7.88 -0.96 -1.46
N GLN A 8 8.86 -1.86 -1.43
CA GLN A 8 9.62 -2.17 -0.24
C GLN A 8 10.42 -0.96 0.27
N PHE A 9 11.02 -0.17 -0.62
CA PHE A 9 11.78 1.02 -0.26
C PHE A 9 10.94 2.08 0.47
N VAL A 10 9.76 2.41 -0.06
CA VAL A 10 8.84 3.41 0.52
C VAL A 10 8.27 2.92 1.85
N LEU A 11 7.88 1.65 1.92
CA LEU A 11 7.15 1.13 3.07
C LEU A 11 8.07 0.70 4.22
N THR A 12 9.30 0.25 3.96
CA THR A 12 10.10 -0.46 4.99
C THR A 12 11.55 0.02 5.16
N THR A 13 12.18 0.65 4.16
CA THR A 13 13.66 0.72 4.16
C THR A 13 14.24 1.96 4.86
N SER A 14 13.44 2.97 5.21
CA SER A 14 13.97 4.23 5.77
C SER A 14 14.02 4.31 7.30
N HIS A 15 13.41 3.36 8.04
CA HIS A 15 13.21 3.50 9.50
C HIS A 15 13.60 2.25 10.33
N GLY A 16 14.14 1.21 9.70
CA GLY A 16 14.46 -0.07 10.35
C GLY A 16 13.28 -1.05 10.31
N GLU A 17 13.56 -2.34 10.41
CA GLU A 17 12.55 -3.43 10.42
C GLU A 17 11.62 -3.40 11.65
N GLU A 18 11.72 -2.38 12.51
CA GLU A 18 11.11 -2.31 13.84
C GLU A 18 9.99 -1.26 13.99
N ASP A 19 9.60 -0.53 12.94
CA ASP A 19 8.46 0.39 13.02
C ASP A 19 7.13 -0.38 12.83
N PRO A 20 6.36 -0.64 13.92
CA PRO A 20 5.18 -1.48 13.86
C PRO A 20 4.06 -0.87 13.00
N HIS A 21 4.00 0.45 12.90
CA HIS A 21 2.99 1.20 12.16
C HIS A 21 3.18 1.02 10.65
N ARG A 22 4.43 1.09 10.19
CA ARG A 22 4.81 0.81 8.80
C ARG A 22 4.63 -0.66 8.43
N LEU A 23 4.92 -1.57 9.35
CA LEU A 23 4.69 -3.00 9.16
C LEU A 23 3.20 -3.31 9.01
N LEU A 24 2.34 -2.67 9.82
CA LEU A 24 0.88 -2.79 9.71
C LEU A 24 0.37 -2.29 8.35
N ALA A 25 0.80 -1.09 7.93
CA ALA A 25 0.46 -0.53 6.61
C ALA A 25 0.89 -1.45 5.46
N PHE A 26 2.08 -2.06 5.57
CA PHE A 26 2.57 -3.05 4.61
C PHE A 26 1.68 -4.30 4.58
N HIS A 27 1.35 -4.88 5.73
CA HIS A 27 0.50 -6.06 5.81
C HIS A 27 -0.90 -5.82 5.23
N ARG A 28 -1.49 -4.65 5.49
CA ARG A 28 -2.80 -4.27 4.92
C ARG A 28 -2.73 -4.21 3.40
N THR A 29 -1.74 -3.49 2.86
CA THR A 29 -1.53 -3.35 1.42
C THR A 29 -1.26 -4.70 0.76
N PHE A 30 -0.41 -5.52 1.37
CA PHE A 30 -0.05 -6.84 0.85
C PHE A 30 -1.23 -7.83 0.92
N GLY A 31 -2.01 -7.79 1.99
CA GLY A 31 -3.23 -8.58 2.15
C GLY A 31 -4.25 -8.30 1.04
N ALA A 32 -4.51 -7.02 0.76
CA ALA A 32 -5.39 -6.62 -0.34
C ALA A 32 -4.89 -7.10 -1.71
N ALA A 33 -3.57 -7.12 -1.93
CA ALA A 33 -2.96 -7.63 -3.16
C ALA A 33 -3.18 -9.14 -3.33
N ILE A 34 -3.00 -9.91 -2.25
CA ILE A 34 -3.24 -11.37 -2.25
C ILE A 34 -4.71 -11.65 -2.53
N GLU A 35 -5.61 -10.98 -1.82
CA GLU A 35 -7.05 -11.19 -1.99
C GLU A 35 -7.48 -10.91 -3.44
N ALA A 36 -7.04 -9.77 -4.01
CA ALA A 36 -7.34 -9.43 -5.40
C ALA A 36 -6.76 -10.45 -6.39
N TYR A 37 -5.54 -10.95 -6.15
CA TYR A 37 -4.93 -12.00 -6.95
C TYR A 37 -5.78 -13.28 -6.91
N GLU A 38 -6.08 -13.78 -5.71
CA GLU A 38 -6.78 -15.06 -5.51
C GLU A 38 -8.19 -15.02 -6.10
N ILE A 39 -8.92 -13.92 -5.89
CA ILE A 39 -10.26 -13.73 -6.45
C ILE A 39 -10.20 -13.75 -7.98
N ARG A 40 -9.32 -12.95 -8.61
CA ARG A 40 -9.25 -12.88 -10.07
C ARG A 40 -8.77 -14.19 -10.67
N TYR A 41 -7.77 -14.82 -10.06
CA TYR A 41 -7.24 -16.10 -10.51
C TYR A 41 -8.33 -17.19 -10.45
N HIS A 42 -9.06 -17.27 -9.33
CA HIS A 42 -10.16 -18.22 -9.18
C HIS A 42 -11.26 -17.97 -10.23
N GLN A 43 -11.65 -16.72 -10.46
CA GLN A 43 -12.61 -16.34 -11.51
C GLN A 43 -12.14 -16.78 -12.90
N ALA A 44 -10.91 -16.43 -13.27
CA ALA A 44 -10.35 -16.75 -14.57
C ALA A 44 -10.24 -18.27 -14.81
N ARG A 45 -9.86 -19.07 -13.78
CA ARG A 45 -9.71 -20.53 -13.90
C ARG A 45 -11.02 -21.29 -13.85
N HIS A 46 -11.95 -20.90 -12.98
CA HIS A 46 -13.12 -21.72 -12.64
C HIS A 46 -14.44 -21.21 -13.23
N HIS A 47 -14.52 -19.93 -13.61
CA HIS A 47 -15.74 -19.35 -14.17
C HIS A 47 -15.58 -18.98 -15.65
N GLU A 48 -14.39 -18.58 -16.07
CA GLU A 48 -14.09 -18.18 -17.45
C GLU A 48 -13.27 -19.24 -18.22
N GLU A 49 -12.77 -20.26 -17.51
CA GLU A 49 -11.99 -21.37 -18.07
C GLU A 49 -10.75 -20.94 -18.89
N GLN A 50 -10.16 -19.80 -18.53
CA GLN A 50 -9.01 -19.25 -19.22
C GLN A 50 -7.78 -20.17 -19.10
N PRO A 51 -6.86 -20.16 -20.09
CA PRO A 51 -5.56 -20.80 -19.97
C PRO A 51 -4.79 -20.31 -18.74
N GLU A 52 -4.04 -21.20 -18.11
CA GLU A 52 -3.27 -20.95 -16.88
C GLU A 52 -2.42 -19.67 -16.93
N VAL A 53 -1.70 -19.48 -18.04
CA VAL A 53 -0.80 -18.33 -18.22
C VAL A 53 -1.58 -17.02 -18.22
N THR A 54 -2.71 -16.97 -18.92
CA THR A 54 -3.58 -15.79 -19.00
C THR A 54 -4.25 -15.49 -17.66
N ALA A 55 -4.79 -16.52 -17.00
CA ALA A 55 -5.41 -16.36 -15.68
C ALA A 55 -4.42 -15.81 -14.64
N ARG A 56 -3.17 -16.28 -14.68
CA ARG A 56 -2.10 -15.79 -13.81
C ARG A 56 -1.72 -14.35 -14.12
N GLU A 57 -1.60 -14.01 -15.41
CA GLU A 57 -1.28 -12.65 -15.85
C GLU A 57 -2.36 -11.65 -15.39
N GLU A 58 -3.63 -11.96 -15.61
CA GLU A 58 -4.73 -11.08 -15.19
C GLU A 58 -4.85 -10.96 -13.66
N ALA A 59 -4.59 -12.05 -12.92
CA ALA A 59 -4.52 -12.01 -11.47
C ALA A 59 -3.37 -11.11 -10.96
N LEU A 60 -2.21 -11.13 -11.62
CA LEU A 60 -1.12 -10.21 -11.30
C LEU A 60 -1.51 -8.76 -11.57
N TYR A 61 -2.20 -8.47 -12.68
CA TYR A 61 -2.70 -7.13 -12.95
C TYR A 61 -3.71 -6.65 -11.91
N ALA A 62 -4.61 -7.54 -11.45
CA ALA A 62 -5.56 -7.24 -10.37
C ALA A 62 -4.84 -6.90 -9.05
N ALA A 63 -3.82 -7.70 -8.68
CA ALA A 63 -3.02 -7.45 -7.49
C ALA A 63 -2.28 -6.10 -7.55
N ILE A 64 -1.67 -5.78 -8.70
CA ILE A 64 -0.97 -4.49 -8.92
C ILE A 64 -1.97 -3.33 -8.83
N ALA A 65 -3.16 -3.49 -9.40
CA ALA A 65 -4.21 -2.46 -9.33
C ALA A 65 -4.69 -2.22 -7.90
N ALA A 66 -4.77 -3.28 -7.07
CA ALA A 66 -5.19 -3.19 -5.68
C ALA A 66 -4.21 -2.39 -4.80
N VAL A 67 -2.89 -2.50 -5.04
CA VAL A 67 -1.89 -1.79 -4.22
C VAL A 67 -1.61 -0.36 -4.64
N GLY A 68 -2.04 0.05 -5.84
CA GLY A 68 -1.61 1.31 -6.45
C GLY A 68 -1.98 2.55 -5.62
N ARG A 69 -3.20 2.57 -5.05
CA ARG A 69 -3.67 3.70 -4.23
C ARG A 69 -2.96 3.76 -2.88
N SER A 70 -2.89 2.64 -2.18
CA SER A 70 -2.20 2.48 -0.90
C SER A 70 -0.73 2.90 -0.98
N TYR A 71 -0.03 2.45 -2.04
CA TYR A 71 1.34 2.84 -2.29
C TYR A 71 1.49 4.35 -2.54
N ALA A 72 0.60 4.94 -3.35
CA ALA A 72 0.62 6.37 -3.62
C ALA A 72 0.33 7.20 -2.35
N ALA A 73 -0.63 6.77 -1.52
CA ALA A 73 -0.93 7.38 -0.23
C ALA A 73 0.30 7.36 0.70
N ALA A 74 0.93 6.20 0.84
CA ALA A 74 2.14 6.03 1.66
C ALA A 74 3.31 6.90 1.18
N ALA A 75 3.52 6.97 -0.14
CA ALA A 75 4.59 7.80 -0.71
C ALA A 75 4.36 9.29 -0.46
N ILE A 76 3.13 9.79 -0.62
CA ILE A 76 2.79 11.19 -0.33
C ILE A 76 2.97 11.49 1.16
N ASN A 77 2.48 10.61 2.05
CA ASN A 77 2.64 10.78 3.49
C ASN A 77 4.13 10.86 3.87
N GLN A 78 4.95 9.96 3.34
CA GLN A 78 6.38 9.97 3.59
C GLN A 78 7.08 11.23 3.09
N VAL A 79 6.73 11.73 1.91
CA VAL A 79 7.28 12.99 1.39
C VAL A 79 6.89 14.16 2.31
N ALA A 80 5.64 14.21 2.78
CA ALA A 80 5.20 15.24 3.71
C ALA A 80 6.00 15.22 5.02
N GLN A 81 6.24 14.02 5.59
CA GLN A 81 7.03 13.86 6.81
C GLN A 81 8.51 14.25 6.62
N ILE A 82 9.15 13.83 5.53
CA ILE A 82 10.57 14.14 5.26
C ILE A 82 10.81 15.64 5.11
N PHE A 83 9.83 16.36 4.56
CA PHE A 83 9.94 17.79 4.27
C PHE A 83 9.16 18.67 5.24
N VAL A 84 8.67 18.15 6.37
CA VAL A 84 7.82 18.89 7.31
C VAL A 84 8.41 20.26 7.70
N ASP A 85 9.72 20.32 7.96
CA ASP A 85 10.41 21.58 8.34
C ASP A 85 10.60 22.58 7.19
N LYS A 86 10.32 22.17 5.95
CA LYS A 86 10.46 22.97 4.72
C LYS A 86 9.13 23.32 4.07
N LEU A 87 8.03 22.72 4.53
CA LEU A 87 6.69 22.96 4.06
C LEU A 87 6.02 23.97 5.00
N ASP A 88 5.22 24.87 4.44
CA ASP A 88 4.24 25.58 5.24
C ASP A 88 3.12 24.64 5.69
N GLU A 89 2.42 25.02 6.76
CA GLU A 89 1.36 24.23 7.38
C GLU A 89 0.24 23.90 6.38
N GLU A 90 -0.13 24.83 5.51
CA GLU A 90 -1.17 24.62 4.50
C GLU A 90 -0.78 23.51 3.51
N THR A 91 0.46 23.54 3.01
CA THR A 91 0.98 22.53 2.09
C THR A 91 1.11 21.16 2.74
N TYR A 92 1.59 21.12 4.00
CA TYR A 92 1.67 19.87 4.76
C TYR A 92 0.28 19.23 4.93
N LEU A 93 -0.71 20.02 5.37
CA LEU A 93 -2.10 19.55 5.54
C LEU A 93 -2.73 19.13 4.21
N ALA A 94 -2.45 19.85 3.12
CA ALA A 94 -2.95 19.49 1.79
C ALA A 94 -2.39 18.15 1.31
N LEU A 95 -1.09 17.88 1.51
CA LEU A 95 -0.49 16.59 1.18
C LEU A 95 -1.08 15.46 2.01
N GLY A 96 -1.26 15.66 3.32
CA GLY A 96 -1.95 14.70 4.19
C GLY A 96 -3.38 14.42 3.74
N GLY A 97 -4.15 15.45 3.36
CA GLY A 97 -5.50 15.30 2.82
C GLY A 97 -5.56 14.54 1.48
N ILE A 98 -4.59 14.78 0.59
CA ILE A 98 -4.47 14.03 -0.68
C ILE A 98 -4.14 12.56 -0.39
N ALA A 99 -3.20 12.28 0.50
CA ALA A 99 -2.83 10.92 0.88
C ALA A 99 -4.05 10.17 1.48
N ALA A 100 -4.77 10.81 2.42
CA ALA A 100 -5.96 10.25 3.03
C ALA A 100 -7.10 10.01 2.03
N THR A 101 -7.21 10.82 0.98
CA THR A 101 -8.19 10.60 -0.10
C THR A 101 -7.86 9.37 -0.94
N LEU A 102 -6.58 9.01 -1.06
CA LEU A 102 -6.14 7.82 -1.79
C LEU A 102 -6.36 6.55 -0.96
N ASP A 103 -5.94 6.57 0.30
CA ASP A 103 -6.09 5.46 1.24
C ASP A 103 -5.94 5.96 2.69
N LEU A 104 -7.07 6.24 3.34
CA LEU A 104 -7.09 6.74 4.71
C LEU A 104 -6.52 5.74 5.71
N GLU A 105 -6.87 4.46 5.56
CA GLU A 105 -6.46 3.40 6.50
C GLU A 105 -4.94 3.24 6.55
N VAL A 106 -4.29 3.28 5.38
CA VAL A 106 -2.83 3.21 5.30
C VAL A 106 -2.18 4.46 5.88
N VAL A 107 -2.76 5.65 5.67
CA VAL A 107 -2.25 6.88 6.29
C VAL A 107 -2.38 6.84 7.81
N GLU A 108 -3.52 6.40 8.32
CA GLU A 108 -3.77 6.23 9.76
C GLU A 108 -2.86 5.17 10.39
N ASP A 109 -2.55 4.09 9.67
CA ASP A 109 -1.55 3.11 10.08
C ASP A 109 -0.18 3.78 10.21
N LEU A 110 0.27 4.50 9.18
CA LEU A 110 1.58 5.17 9.14
C LEU A 110 1.75 6.25 10.20
N ASP A 111 0.67 6.98 10.53
CA ASP A 111 0.67 8.02 11.55
C ASP A 111 0.47 7.46 12.97
N GLY A 112 0.29 6.13 13.09
CA GLY A 112 0.11 5.43 14.36
C GLY A 112 -1.29 5.59 15.00
N ALA A 113 -2.24 6.15 14.27
CA ALA A 113 -3.62 6.36 14.74
C ALA A 113 -4.37 5.04 14.96
N ASN A 114 -4.03 3.99 14.21
CA ASN A 114 -4.59 2.64 14.37
C ASN A 114 -3.85 1.76 15.41
N GLY A 115 -2.87 2.32 16.12
CA GLY A 115 -2.00 1.57 17.02
C GLY A 115 -1.00 0.67 16.29
N ALA A 116 -0.34 -0.22 17.03
CA ALA A 116 0.72 -1.09 16.52
C ALA A 116 0.22 -2.45 15.97
N GLY A 117 -1.10 -2.69 16.00
CA GLY A 117 -1.67 -4.01 15.66
C GLY A 117 -1.52 -5.07 16.76
N ASP A 118 -0.96 -4.73 17.93
CA ASP A 118 -0.92 -5.59 19.12
C ASP A 118 -2.31 -5.72 19.77
N ALA A 119 -3.17 -6.48 19.12
CA ALA A 119 -4.39 -7.04 19.69
C ALA A 119 -4.69 -8.39 19.00
N GLY A 120 -3.96 -9.44 19.41
CA GLY A 120 -4.22 -10.83 18.99
C GLY A 120 -3.05 -11.77 19.18
#